data_AF-G0YYD2-F1
#
_entry.id   AF-G0YYD2-F1
#
_cell.length_a   1.000
_cell.length_b   1.000
_cell.length_c   1.000
_cell.angle_alpha   90.00
_cell.angle_beta   90.00
_cell.angle_gamma   90.00
#
_symmetry.space_group_name_H-M   'P 1'
#
loop_
_entity.id
_entity.type
_entity.pdbx_description
1 polymer ?
#
loop_
_entity_poly.entity_id
_entity_poly.type
_entity_poly.pdbx_seq_one_letter_code
_entity_poly.pdbx_strand_id
1 'polypeptide(L)' 'MPLGKYFCDYCDKQFQDTPMARKRHLEGAQHQRAKALWYASFHSPGLGLHSPGVCNNFVRTVKRNC' A
#
# COMPACT_ATOMS: atom_id res chain seq x y z
N MET A 1 26.63 -2.45 -4.63
CA MET A 1 25.63 -1.62 -5.35
C MET A 1 24.48 -1.33 -4.41
N PRO A 2 24.02 -0.08 -4.24
CA PRO A 2 22.86 0.20 -3.38
C PRO A 2 21.62 -0.45 -4.00
N LEU A 3 20.87 -1.22 -3.21
CA LEU A 3 19.61 -1.82 -3.66
C LEU A 3 18.64 -0.70 -4.07
N GLY A 4 18.06 -0.83 -5.26
CA GLY A 4 17.03 0.11 -5.73
C GLY A 4 15.90 0.22 -4.70
N LYS A 5 15.29 1.40 -4.61
CA LYS A 5 14.05 1.55 -3.84
C LYS A 5 12.90 1.20 -4.78
N TYR A 6 11.96 0.39 -4.31
CA TYR A 6 10.73 0.11 -5.04
C TYR A 6 9.67 1.16 -4.66
N PHE A 7 9.01 1.71 -5.67
CA PHE A 7 7.90 2.63 -5.52
C PHE A 7 6.61 1.94 -6.01
N CYS A 8 5.53 2.06 -5.23
CA CYS A 8 4.21 1.57 -5.62
C CYS A 8 3.27 2.74 -5.89
N ASP A 9 2.83 2.89 -7.13
CA ASP A 9 1.92 3.97 -7.58
C ASP A 9 0.53 3.89 -6.95
N TYR A 10 0.06 2.69 -6.58
CA TYR A 10 -1.24 2.52 -5.92
C TYR A 10 -1.23 2.94 -4.46
N CYS A 11 -0.06 2.95 -3.81
CA CYS A 11 0.06 3.16 -2.37
C CYS A 11 0.88 4.40 -2.02
N ASP A 12 1.47 5.09 -3.00
CA ASP A 12 2.44 6.19 -2.85
C ASP A 12 3.52 5.91 -1.80
N LYS A 13 3.96 4.65 -1.75
CA LYS A 13 4.93 4.16 -0.75
C LYS A 13 6.21 3.75 -1.44
N GLN A 14 7.31 4.15 -0.81
CA GLN A 14 8.65 3.78 -1.22
C GLN A 14 9.28 2.90 -0.13
N PHE A 15 9.80 1.74 -0.53
CA PHE A 15 10.45 0.80 0.37
C PHE A 15 11.69 0.18 -0.28
N GLN A 16 12.52 -0.49 0.52
CA GLN A 16 13.71 -1.16 0.01
C GLN A 16 13.30 -2.35 -0.87
N ASP A 17 13.83 -2.42 -2.09
CA ASP A 17 13.46 -3.47 -3.04
C ASP A 17 14.11 -4.81 -2.66
N THR A 18 13.51 -5.48 -1.69
CA THR A 18 13.79 -6.88 -1.40
C THR A 18 12.63 -7.71 -1.96
N PRO A 19 12.91 -8.88 -2.56
CA PRO A 19 11.86 -9.72 -3.14
C PRO A 19 10.79 -10.09 -2.10
N MET A 20 11.20 -10.25 -0.84
CA MET A 20 10.31 -10.56 0.28
C MET A 20 9.40 -9.37 0.65
N ALA A 21 9.94 -8.14 0.72
CA ALA A 21 9.13 -6.94 0.98
C ALA A 21 8.15 -6.66 -0.16
N ARG A 22 8.60 -6.82 -1.42
CA ARG A 22 7.76 -6.64 -2.60
C ARG A 22 6.60 -7.63 -2.61
N LYS A 23 6.87 -8.92 -2.37
CA LYS A 23 5.83 -9.95 -2.30
C LYS A 23 4.82 -9.66 -1.18
N ARG A 24 5.31 -9.37 0.03
CA ARG A 24 4.44 -9.03 1.18
C ARG A 24 3.62 -7.76 0.95
N HIS A 25 4.14 -6.79 0.21
CA HIS A 25 3.41 -5.58 -0.15
C HIS A 25 2.26 -5.89 -1.11
N LEU A 26 2.52 -6.65 -2.19
CA LEU A 26 1.51 -7.02 -3.19
C LEU A 26 0.40 -7.92 -2.62
N GLU A 27 0.76 -8.85 -1.72
CA GLU A 27 -0.18 -9.71 -1.00
C GLU A 27 -0.90 -8.97 0.17
N GLY A 28 -0.48 -7.74 0.48
CA GLY A 28 -1.04 -6.96 1.56
C GLY A 28 -2.45 -6.45 1.26
N ALA A 29 -3.34 -6.55 2.24
CA ALA A 29 -4.72 -6.06 2.13
C ALA A 29 -4.81 -4.57 1.75
N GLN A 30 -3.84 -3.74 2.16
CA GLN A 30 -3.81 -2.32 1.78
C GLN A 30 -3.60 -2.12 0.28
N HIS A 31 -2.63 -2.84 -0.31
CA HIS A 31 -2.37 -2.78 -1.76
C HIS A 31 -3.58 -3.30 -2.55
N GLN A 32 -4.15 -4.43 -2.13
CA GLN A 32 -5.33 -5.00 -2.79
C GLN A 32 -6.54 -4.05 -2.77
N ARG A 33 -6.79 -3.38 -1.64
CA ARG A 33 -7.87 -2.36 -1.52
C ARG A 33 -7.58 -1.15 -2.40
N ALA A 34 -6.35 -0.63 -2.39
CA ALA A 34 -5.98 0.51 -3.21
C ALA A 34 -6.11 0.19 -4.71
N LYS A 35 -5.66 -1.01 -5.13
CA LYS A 35 -5.85 -1.52 -6.48
C LYS A 35 -7.34 -1.64 -6.83
N ALA A 36 -8.16 -2.22 -5.96
CA ALA A 36 -9.61 -2.34 -6.19
C ALA A 36 -10.31 -0.99 -6.30
N LEU A 37 -9.96 -0.03 -5.45
CA LEU A 37 -10.48 1.36 -5.52
C LEU A 37 -10.06 2.03 -6.82
N TRP A 38 -8.81 1.84 -7.24
CA TRP A 38 -8.31 2.34 -8.52
C TRP A 38 -9.15 1.77 -9.66
N TYR A 39 -9.31 0.45 -9.78
CA TYR A 39 -10.16 -0.15 -10.82
C TYR A 39 -11.63 0.29 -10.74
N ALA A 40 -12.20 0.42 -9.54
CA ALA A 40 -13.57 0.89 -9.35
C ALA A 40 -13.77 2.33 -9.87
N SER A 41 -12.73 3.17 -9.78
CA SER A 41 -12.74 4.55 -10.30
C SER A 41 -12.80 4.62 -11.83
N PHE A 42 -12.22 3.64 -12.54
CA PHE A 42 -12.28 3.58 -14.01
C PHE A 42 -13.63 3.07 -14.54
N HIS A 43 -14.37 2.30 -13.73
CA HIS A 43 -15.65 1.68 -14.16
C HIS A 43 -16.89 2.45 -13.69
N SER A 44 -16.75 3.45 -12.82
CA SER A 44 -17.88 4.23 -12.29
C SER A 44 -17.76 5.70 -12.72
N PRO A 45 -18.46 6.17 -13.77
CA PRO A 45 -18.42 7.56 -14.19
C PRO A 45 -19.14 8.55 -13.22
N GLY A 46 -19.39 8.17 -11.95
CA GLY A 46 -20.27 8.94 -11.06
C GLY A 46 -19.97 8.94 -9.55
N LEU A 47 -18.89 8.32 -9.07
CA LEU A 47 -18.54 8.33 -7.64
C LEU A 47 -17.14 8.89 -7.44
N GLY A 48 -17.02 10.20 -7.69
CA GLY A 48 -15.84 10.99 -7.40
C GLY A 48 -15.60 11.14 -5.90
N LEU A 49 -15.13 10.09 -5.24
CA LEU A 49 -14.63 10.19 -3.87
C LEU A 49 -13.15 9.78 -3.84
N HIS A 50 -12.33 10.71 -4.32
CA HIS A 50 -11.01 10.93 -3.76
C HIS A 50 -11.13 10.96 -2.23
N SER A 51 -10.59 9.95 -1.55
CA SER A 51 -10.16 10.10 -0.18
C SER A 51 -8.79 9.44 -0.03
N PRO A 52 -7.70 10.19 -0.28
CA PRO A 52 -6.37 9.76 0.12
C PRO A 52 -6.29 9.91 1.64
N GLY A 53 -6.89 8.97 2.37
CA GLY A 53 -7.28 9.25 3.74
C GLY A 53 -7.56 8.03 4.60
N VAL A 54 -6.77 6.95 4.49
CA VAL A 54 -6.64 6.01 5.61
C VAL A 54 -5.16 5.67 5.85
N CYS A 55 -4.50 6.62 6.52
CA CYS A 55 -3.34 6.33 7.34
C CYS A 55 -3.77 5.40 8.48
N ASN A 56 -3.70 4.09 8.24
CA ASN A 56 -3.66 3.11 9.33
C ASN A 56 -2.27 3.20 9.95
N ASN A 57 -2.11 4.20 10.83
CA ASN A 57 -1.09 4.27 11.84
C ASN A 57 -0.86 2.86 12.42
N PHE A 58 0.29 2.27 12.08
CA PHE A 58 1.09 1.54 13.04
C PHE A 58 0.26 0.62 13.96
N VAL A 59 -0.25 -0.50 13.43
CA VAL A 59 -0.75 -1.57 14.30
C VAL A 59 0.47 -2.19 15.00
N ARG A 60 0.82 -1.57 16.13
CA ARG A 60 1.29 -2.20 17.36
C ARG A 60 2.27 -3.37 17.16
N THR A 61 3.52 -3.09 16.80
CA THR A 61 4.63 -4.05 17.00
C THR A 61 5.70 -3.54 17.95
N VAL A 62 5.33 -2.71 18.92
CA VAL A 62 6.14 -2.50 20.13
C VAL A 62 5.28 -2.75 21.37
N LYS A 63 4.82 -3.99 21.52
CA LYS A 63 4.70 -4.61 22.84
C LYS A 63 5.63 -5.82 22.85
N ARG A 64 6.94 -5.55 22.77
CA ARG A 64 7.97 -6.52 23.13
C ARG A 64 8.11 -6.45 24.65
N ASN A 65 7.92 -7.61 25.27
CA ASN A 65 8.39 -8.02 26.59
C ASN A 65 7.83 -7.30 27.82
N CYS A 66 6.95 -8.00 28.55
CA CYS A 66 7.17 -8.16 29.98
C CYS A 66 8.08 -9.38 30.12
#